data_AF-A0AAD8YRU5-F1
#
_entry.id   AF-A0AAD8YRU5-F1
#
_cell.length_a   1.000
_cell.length_b   1.000
_cell.length_c   1.000
_cell.angle_alpha   90.00
_cell.angle_beta   90.00
_cell.angle_gamma   90.00
#
_symmetry.space_group_name_H-M   'P 1'
#
loop_
_entity.id
_entity.type
_entity.pdbx_description
1 polymer ?
#
loop_
_entity_poly.entity_id
_entity_poly.type
_entity_poly.pdbx_seq_one_letter_code
_entity_poly.pdbx_strand_id
1 'polypeptide(L)'
;MAGDGNSIPELEQEKYDSDEQVFDVQRKVTYKSLSNWYKELREYRPEIPCLVVANKIDADMRVTQKSFNFAKKQGLPFYFVSAADGTNVVKVFKDSINMALSYKKNSSDFMDEVMRELENFELESKEDSSDKGEKPNEGKTDLV
;
A
#
# COMPACT_ATOMS: atom_id res chain seq x y z
N MET A 1 -8.99 22.83 -15.28
CA MET A 1 -9.40 21.68 -14.44
C MET A 1 -8.12 20.97 -14.05
N ALA A 2 -7.52 21.35 -12.93
CA ALA A 2 -6.32 20.70 -12.42
C ALA A 2 -6.81 19.51 -11.59
N GLY A 3 -6.50 18.29 -12.02
CA GLY A 3 -6.69 17.12 -11.18
C GLY A 3 -5.80 17.25 -9.95
N ASP A 4 -6.38 16.98 -8.79
CA ASP A 4 -5.67 16.91 -7.53
C ASP A 4 -4.63 15.79 -7.60
N GLY A 5 -3.40 16.13 -7.98
CA GLY A 5 -2.27 15.21 -8.12
C GLY A 5 -1.73 14.68 -6.78
N ASN A 6 -2.60 14.53 -5.79
CA ASN A 6 -2.27 14.15 -4.43
C ASN A 6 -3.12 12.97 -3.91
N SER A 7 -3.92 12.35 -4.78
CA SER A 7 -4.70 11.14 -4.47
C SER A 7 -4.11 9.96 -5.25
N ILE A 8 -3.86 8.86 -4.55
CA ILE A 8 -3.47 7.58 -5.17
C ILE A 8 -4.60 7.16 -6.10
N PRO A 9 -4.34 6.72 -7.34
CA PRO A 9 -5.37 6.23 -8.25
C PRO A 9 -6.23 5.17 -7.56
N GLU A 10 -7.55 5.31 -7.63
CA GLU A 10 -8.54 4.42 -6.99
C GLU A 10 -8.29 2.94 -7.29
N LEU A 11 -7.90 2.63 -8.54
CA LEU A 11 -7.57 1.27 -9.00
C LEU A 11 -6.29 0.65 -8.41
N GLU A 12 -5.42 1.46 -7.81
CA GLU A 12 -4.23 0.94 -7.11
C GLU A 12 -4.51 0.69 -5.64
N GLN A 13 -5.48 1.40 -5.03
CA GLN A 13 -5.77 1.33 -3.59
C GLN A 13 -6.19 -0.07 -3.13
N GLU A 14 -6.78 -0.87 -4.01
CA GLU A 14 -7.21 -2.25 -3.72
C GLU A 14 -6.05 -3.23 -3.49
N LYS A 15 -4.84 -2.91 -3.96
CA LYS A 15 -3.66 -3.79 -3.88
C LYS A 15 -2.82 -3.59 -2.61
N TYR A 16 -3.15 -2.61 -1.78
CA TYR A 16 -2.34 -2.26 -0.62
C TYR A 16 -2.75 -3.05 0.62
N ASP A 17 -1.73 -3.61 1.28
CA ASP A 17 -1.89 -4.38 2.52
C ASP A 17 -1.58 -3.57 3.78
N SER A 18 -1.04 -2.36 3.61
CA SER A 18 -0.78 -1.38 4.66
C SER A 18 -0.62 0.02 4.07
N ASP A 19 -0.82 1.05 4.89
CA ASP A 19 -0.64 2.46 4.52
C ASP A 19 0.24 3.22 5.53
N GLU A 20 1.01 4.19 5.03
CA GLU A 20 1.79 5.12 5.84
C GLU A 20 1.41 6.59 5.60
N GLN A 21 0.77 7.19 6.60
CA GLN A 21 0.38 8.59 6.57
C GLN A 21 1.53 9.50 7.00
N VAL A 22 2.24 10.06 6.02
CA VAL A 22 3.44 10.89 6.26
C VAL A 22 3.11 12.39 6.18
N PHE A 23 3.55 13.17 7.18
CA PHE A 23 3.54 14.62 7.11
C PHE A 23 4.90 15.22 7.43
N ASP A 24 5.14 16.42 6.90
CA ASP A 24 6.33 17.21 7.18
C ASP A 24 6.11 18.06 8.44
N VAL A 25 6.97 17.89 9.44
CA VAL A 25 6.83 18.57 10.73
C VAL A 25 6.98 20.09 10.66
N GLN A 26 7.59 20.62 9.60
CA GLN A 26 7.75 22.05 9.37
C GLN A 26 6.56 22.66 8.65
N ARG A 27 5.74 21.86 7.96
CA ARG A 27 4.63 22.33 7.13
C ARG A 27 3.29 21.94 7.76
N LYS A 28 2.71 22.87 8.52
CA LYS A 28 1.42 22.66 9.21
C LYS A 28 0.29 22.19 8.28
N VAL A 29 0.31 22.59 7.00
CA VAL A 29 -0.69 22.17 6.01
C VAL A 29 -0.67 20.66 5.82
N THR A 30 0.50 20.01 5.74
CA THR A 30 0.58 18.56 5.52
C THR A 30 0.02 17.77 6.71
N TYR A 31 0.15 18.30 7.93
CA TYR A 31 -0.48 17.67 9.10
C TYR A 31 -2.02 17.79 9.07
N LYS A 32 -2.57 18.88 8.53
CA LYS A 32 -4.03 19.05 8.39
C LYS A 32 -4.61 18.10 7.34
N SER A 33 -3.86 17.84 6.27
CA SER A 33 -4.29 16.95 5.19
C SER A 33 -4.46 15.49 5.62
N LEU A 34 -3.77 15.04 6.68
CA LEU A 34 -3.89 13.68 7.22
C LEU A 34 -5.34 13.26 7.48
N SER A 35 -6.20 14.20 7.91
CA SER A 35 -7.60 13.88 8.18
C SER A 35 -8.38 13.53 6.93
N ASN A 36 -8.04 14.13 5.79
CA ASN A 36 -8.70 13.86 4.52
C ASN A 36 -8.16 12.55 3.94
N TRP A 37 -6.83 12.40 3.88
CA TRP A 37 -6.19 11.19 3.37
C TRP A 37 -6.60 9.94 4.14
N TYR A 38 -6.67 10.02 5.47
CA TYR A 38 -7.12 8.90 6.28
C TYR A 38 -8.60 8.57 6.07
N LYS A 39 -9.44 9.59 5.83
CA LYS A 39 -10.86 9.37 5.53
C LYS A 39 -11.01 8.66 4.18
N GLU A 40 -10.31 9.14 3.15
CA GLU A 40 -10.29 8.54 1.82
C GLU A 40 -9.82 7.08 1.91
N LEU A 41 -8.72 6.81 2.61
CA LEU A 41 -8.25 5.44 2.83
C LEU A 41 -9.32 4.54 3.44
N ARG A 42 -9.99 5.00 4.51
CA ARG A 42 -10.98 4.21 5.23
C ARG A 42 -12.29 4.02 4.45
N GLU A 43 -12.55 4.84 3.43
CA GLU A 43 -13.68 4.69 2.53
C GLU A 43 -13.50 3.48 1.60
N TYR A 44 -12.27 3.24 1.13
CA TYR A 44 -11.94 2.14 0.22
C TYR A 44 -11.41 0.88 0.91
N ARG A 45 -10.55 1.05 1.92
CA ARG A 45 -9.88 -0.04 2.65
C ARG A 45 -10.06 0.17 4.16
N PRO A 46 -11.24 -0.14 4.71
CA PRO A 46 -11.56 0.16 6.11
C PRO A 46 -10.68 -0.60 7.11
N GLU A 47 -10.16 -1.77 6.75
CA GLU A 47 -9.48 -2.68 7.68
C GLU A 47 -7.96 -2.68 7.59
N ILE A 48 -7.36 -2.12 6.53
CA ILE A 48 -5.91 -2.24 6.36
C ILE A 48 -5.15 -1.52 7.48
N PRO A 49 -4.02 -2.08 7.94
CA PRO A 49 -3.18 -1.43 8.93
C PRO A 49 -2.62 -0.10 8.40
N CYS A 50 -2.63 0.93 9.25
CA CYS A 50 -2.12 2.25 8.92
C CYS A 50 -1.27 2.78 10.07
N LEU A 51 -0.17 3.47 9.76
CA LEU A 51 0.66 4.18 10.73
C LEU A 51 0.89 5.63 10.30
N VAL A 52 1.27 6.48 11.26
CA VAL A 52 1.51 7.91 11.03
C VAL A 52 2.98 8.24 11.23
N VAL A 53 3.55 9.00 10.30
CA VAL A 53 4.96 9.39 10.31
C VAL A 53 5.11 10.91 10.32
N ALA A 54 5.77 11.42 11.35
CA ALA A 54 6.25 12.79 11.44
C ALA A 54 7.65 12.88 10.84
N ASN A 55 7.75 13.28 9.58
CA ASN A 55 9.00 13.33 8.82
C ASN A 55 9.70 14.70 8.93
N LYS A 56 11.00 14.73 8.64
CA LYS A 56 11.90 15.89 8.66
C LYS A 56 12.25 16.43 10.05
N ILE A 57 12.38 15.55 11.03
CA ILE A 57 12.77 15.94 12.40
C ILE A 57 14.21 16.45 12.51
N ASP A 58 15.05 16.16 11.51
CA ASP A 58 16.44 16.61 11.43
C ASP A 58 16.58 18.14 11.49
N ALA A 59 15.58 18.86 10.98
CA ALA A 59 15.63 20.31 10.93
C ALA A 59 15.27 21.00 12.26
N ASP A 60 14.52 20.33 13.15
CA ASP A 60 14.29 20.80 14.54
C ASP A 60 13.90 19.63 15.45
N MET A 61 14.88 19.07 16.17
CA MET A 61 14.65 17.94 17.08
C MET A 61 13.66 18.25 18.22
N ARG A 62 13.41 19.53 18.56
CA ARG A 62 12.43 19.90 19.60
C ARG A 62 11.01 19.53 19.20
N VAL A 63 10.76 19.30 17.91
CA VAL A 63 9.50 18.76 17.42
C VAL A 63 9.16 17.41 18.05
N THR A 64 10.15 16.60 18.42
CA THR A 64 9.92 15.30 19.08
C THR A 64 9.27 15.42 20.46
N GLN A 65 9.33 16.62 21.07
CA GLN A 65 8.67 16.93 22.33
C GLN A 65 7.23 17.44 22.13
N LYS A 66 6.81 17.73 20.88
CA LYS A 66 5.45 18.16 20.58
C LYS A 66 4.53 16.95 20.49
N SER A 67 3.30 17.12 20.97
CA SER A 67 2.26 16.10 20.83
C SER A 67 1.47 16.27 19.54
N PHE A 68 1.32 15.18 18.78
CA PHE A 68 0.49 15.09 17.58
C PHE A 68 -0.71 14.19 17.87
N ASN A 69 -1.84 14.82 18.18
CA ASN A 69 -3.02 14.10 18.66
C ASN A 69 -3.76 13.30 17.58
N PHE A 70 -3.49 13.50 16.28
CA PHE A 70 -4.19 12.81 15.21
C PHE A 70 -4.06 11.29 15.34
N ALA A 71 -2.83 10.78 15.40
CA ALA A 71 -2.57 9.35 15.52
C ALA A 71 -3.19 8.75 16.80
N LYS A 72 -3.06 9.45 17.94
CA LYS A 72 -3.64 9.02 19.21
C LYS A 72 -5.17 8.95 19.17
N LYS A 73 -5.83 9.90 18.51
CA LYS A 73 -7.30 9.92 18.34
C LYS A 73 -7.80 8.77 17.48
N GLN A 74 -7.03 8.41 16.45
CA GLN A 74 -7.36 7.32 15.53
C GLN A 74 -6.83 5.95 15.99
N GLY A 75 -6.11 5.88 17.11
CA GLY A 75 -5.50 4.65 17.61
C GLY A 75 -4.36 4.11 16.75
N LEU A 76 -3.70 4.97 15.96
CA LEU A 76 -2.66 4.57 15.02
C LEU A 76 -1.26 4.64 15.65
N PRO A 77 -0.34 3.72 15.29
CA PRO A 77 1.07 3.87 15.60
C PRO A 77 1.64 5.18 15.06
N PHE A 78 2.56 5.79 15.80
CA PHE A 78 3.12 7.10 15.47
C PHE A 78 4.64 7.10 15.63
N TYR A 79 5.34 7.63 14.62
CA TYR A 79 6.81 7.64 14.58
C TYR A 79 7.36 9.00 14.15
N PHE A 80 8.46 9.40 14.79
CA PHE A 80 9.30 10.50 14.35
C PHE A 80 10.41 9.98 13.44
N VAL A 81 10.52 10.53 12.24
CA VAL A 81 11.46 10.06 11.20
C VAL A 81 12.20 11.24 10.57
N SER A 82 13.44 10.99 10.15
CA SER A 82 14.07 11.80 9.12
C SER A 82 14.52 10.89 7.99
N ALA A 83 13.92 11.09 6.82
CA ALA A 83 14.38 10.43 5.60
C ALA A 83 15.75 10.97 5.13
N ALA A 84 16.15 12.17 5.57
CA ALA A 84 17.38 12.82 5.14
C ALA A 84 18.62 12.21 5.79
N ASP A 85 18.56 11.91 7.09
CA ASP A 85 19.66 11.28 7.84
C ASP A 85 19.44 9.79 8.14
N GLY A 86 18.26 9.25 7.80
CA GLY A 86 17.90 7.85 8.00
C GLY A 86 17.32 7.53 9.38
N THR A 87 17.14 8.52 10.26
CA THR A 87 16.60 8.32 11.61
C THR A 87 15.24 7.63 11.56
N ASN A 88 15.15 6.46 12.21
CA ASN A 88 13.94 5.63 12.35
C ASN A 88 13.29 5.12 11.04
N VAL A 89 13.87 5.37 9.86
CA VAL A 89 13.32 4.92 8.58
C VAL A 89 13.17 3.39 8.56
N VAL A 90 14.23 2.67 8.92
CA VAL A 90 14.23 1.19 8.94
C VAL A 90 13.21 0.64 9.92
N LYS A 91 12.99 1.33 11.05
CA LYS A 91 12.02 0.90 12.06
C LYS A 91 10.60 1.00 11.53
N VAL A 92 10.26 2.13 10.90
CA VAL A 92 8.92 2.36 10.34
C VAL A 92 8.59 1.30 9.28
N PHE A 93 9.47 1.09 8.30
CA PHE A 93 9.20 0.10 7.26
C PHE A 93 9.09 -1.33 7.80
N LYS A 94 9.93 -1.71 8.78
CA LYS A 94 9.79 -3.03 9.42
C LYS A 94 8.45 -3.19 10.12
N ASP A 95 8.01 -2.17 10.85
CA ASP A 95 6.74 -2.21 11.56
C ASP A 95 5.56 -2.24 10.55
N SER A 96 5.60 -1.44 9.48
CA SER A 96 4.62 -1.49 8.38
C SER A 96 4.49 -2.88 7.77
N ILE A 97 5.62 -3.49 7.39
CA ILE A 97 5.64 -4.81 6.75
C ILE A 97 5.07 -5.87 7.72
N ASN A 98 5.45 -5.82 9.00
CA ASN A 98 4.91 -6.75 9.99
C ASN A 98 3.40 -6.59 10.18
N MET A 99 2.89 -5.35 10.14
CA MET A 99 1.46 -5.08 10.19
C MET A 99 0.75 -5.64 8.95
N ALA A 100 1.28 -5.39 7.74
CA ALA A 100 0.75 -5.93 6.48
C ALA A 100 0.71 -7.47 6.48
N LEU A 101 1.79 -8.11 6.92
CA LEU A 101 1.87 -9.58 7.00
C LEU A 101 0.89 -10.16 8.02
N SER A 102 0.70 -9.47 9.15
CA SER A 102 -0.26 -9.89 10.18
C SER A 102 -1.70 -9.74 9.67
N TYR A 103 -1.98 -8.67 8.94
CA TYR A 103 -3.25 -8.46 8.27
C TYR A 103 -3.51 -9.57 7.24
N LYS A 104 -2.60 -9.85 6.31
CA LYS A 104 -2.78 -10.96 5.33
C LYS A 104 -3.04 -12.33 5.94
N LYS A 105 -2.46 -12.62 7.11
CA LYS A 105 -2.62 -13.94 7.76
C LYS A 105 -3.96 -14.09 8.48
N ASN A 106 -4.57 -12.99 8.90
CA ASN A 106 -5.74 -12.98 9.78
C ASN A 106 -6.98 -12.32 9.16
N SER A 107 -6.81 -11.60 8.05
CA SER A 107 -7.86 -10.88 7.33
C SER A 107 -8.75 -11.86 6.56
N SER A 108 -10.05 -11.73 6.78
CA SER A 108 -11.11 -12.20 5.89
C SER A 108 -11.81 -11.00 5.24
N ASP A 109 -11.04 -9.95 4.92
CA ASP A 109 -11.58 -8.74 4.28
C ASP A 109 -12.15 -9.13 2.91
N PHE A 110 -13.37 -8.67 2.64
CA PHE A 110 -14.08 -8.93 1.40
C PHE A 110 -13.25 -8.49 0.18
N MET A 111 -12.53 -7.38 0.29
CA MET A 111 -11.66 -6.90 -0.80
C MET A 111 -10.50 -7.85 -1.08
N ASP A 112 -9.94 -8.49 -0.05
CA ASP A 112 -8.88 -9.50 -0.23
C ASP A 112 -9.43 -10.76 -0.90
N GLU A 113 -10.68 -11.13 -0.60
CA GLU A 113 -11.38 -12.25 -1.25
C GLU A 113 -11.67 -11.96 -2.73
N VAL A 114 -12.22 -10.78 -3.03
CA VAL A 114 -12.48 -10.34 -4.41
C VAL A 114 -11.19 -10.30 -5.23
N MET A 115 -10.10 -9.75 -4.69
CA MET A 115 -8.82 -9.68 -5.38
C MET A 115 -8.25 -11.08 -5.65
N ARG A 116 -8.35 -12.00 -4.69
CA ARG A 116 -7.90 -13.39 -4.87
C ARG A 116 -8.68 -14.09 -5.97
N GLU A 117 -10.00 -13.87 -6.03
CA GLU A 117 -10.84 -14.51 -7.04
C GLU A 117 -10.54 -13.96 -8.44
N LEU A 118 -10.31 -12.65 -8.57
CA LEU A 118 -9.88 -12.04 -9.84
C LEU A 118 -8.54 -12.59 -10.34
N GLU A 119 -7.56 -12.79 -9.45
CA GLU A 119 -6.29 -13.42 -9.80
C GLU A 119 -6.48 -14.87 -10.30
N ASN A 120 -7.38 -15.64 -9.67
CA ASN A 120 -7.70 -17.01 -10.10
C ASN A 120 -8.30 -17.04 -11.51
N PHE A 121 -9.22 -16.13 -11.83
CA PHE A 121 -9.80 -16.02 -13.18
C PHE A 121 -8.76 -15.66 -14.24
N GLU A 122 -7.81 -14.77 -13.93
CA GLU A 122 -6.72 -14.46 -14.87
C GLU A 122 -5.83 -15.68 -15.14
N LEU A 123 -5.58 -16.51 -14.12
CA LEU A 123 -4.77 -17.73 -14.26
C LEU A 123 -5.47 -18.76 -15.16
N GLU A 124 -6.75 -19.04 -14.94
CA GLU A 124 -7.54 -19.95 -15.79
C GLU A 124 -7.52 -19.51 -17.27
N SER A 125 -7.68 -18.20 -17.52
CA SER A 125 -7.67 -17.67 -18.89
C SER A 125 -6.31 -17.81 -19.60
N LYS A 126 -5.21 -17.79 -18.85
CA LYS A 126 -3.84 -18.00 -19.37
C LYS A 126 -3.54 -19.47 -19.60
N GLU A 127 -4.06 -20.37 -18.78
CA GLU A 127 -3.93 -21.82 -18.99
C GLU A 127 -4.67 -22.26 -20.25
N ASP A 128 -5.91 -21.78 -20.47
CA ASP A 128 -6.73 -22.10 -21.66
C ASP A 128 -6.13 -21.58 -22.99
N SER A 129 -5.29 -20.56 -22.94
CA SER A 129 -4.63 -20.00 -24.12
C SER A 129 -3.27 -20.64 -24.44
N SER A 130 -2.73 -21.46 -23.54
CA SER A 130 -1.43 -22.15 -23.70
C SER A 130 -1.52 -23.57 -24.29
N ASP A 131 -2.70 -24.19 -24.35
CA ASP A 131 -2.89 -25.58 -24.84
C ASP A 131 -3.21 -25.70 -26.35
N LYS A 132 -2.93 -24.67 -27.16
CA LYS A 132 -3.11 -24.72 -28.62
C LYS A 132 -1.81 -24.47 -29.36
N GLY A 133 -0.90 -25.44 -29.40
CA GLY A 133 0.28 -25.25 -30.25
C GLY A 133 1.34 -26.32 -30.40
N GLU A 134 1.08 -27.63 -30.28
CA GLU A 134 2.01 -28.62 -30.87
C GLU A 134 1.24 -29.79 -31.50
N LYS A 135 1.22 -29.84 -32.84
CA LYS A 135 1.00 -31.09 -33.59
C LYS A 135 2.33 -31.49 -34.24
N PRO A 136 2.83 -32.72 -34.00
CA PRO A 136 4.03 -33.21 -34.65
C PRO A 136 3.72 -33.52 -36.12
N ASN A 137 4.47 -32.92 -37.04
CA ASN A 137 4.33 -33.20 -38.46
C ASN A 137 5.13 -34.48 -38.79
N GLU A 138 4.46 -35.64 -38.75
CA GLU A 138 5.02 -36.89 -39.23
C GLU A 138 5.22 -36.82 -40.75
N GLY A 139 6.48 -37.02 -41.16
CA GLY A 139 6.84 -37.11 -42.55
C GLY A 139 6.16 -38.29 -43.24
N LYS A 140 5.66 -38.04 -44.46
CA LYS A 140 5.49 -39.06 -45.48
C LYS A 140 6.32 -38.69 -46.69
N THR A 141 7.31 -39.54 -46.95
CA THR A 141 7.97 -39.73 -48.24
C THR A 141 6.93 -40.13 -49.29
N ASP A 142 7.10 -39.69 -50.54
CA ASP A 142 7.35 -40.59 -51.67
C ASP A 142 7.41 -39.85 -53.02
N LEU A 143 8.36 -40.33 -53.84
CA LEU A 143 8.61 -40.28 -55.29
C LEU A 143 7.60 -39.52 -56.18
N VAL A 144 8.02 -38.77 -57.22
CA VAL A 144 8.81 -39.18 -58.41
C VAL A 144 9.62 -38.01 -58.96
#